data_AF-A0A932D354-F1
#
_entry.id   AF-A0A932D354-F1
#
_cell.length_a   1.000
_cell.length_b   1.000
_cell.length_c   1.000
_cell.angle_alpha   90.00
_cell.angle_beta   90.00
_cell.angle_gamma   90.00
#
_symmetry.space_group_name_H-M   'P 1'
#
loop_
_entity.id
_entity.type
_entity.pdbx_description
1 polymer ?
#
loop_
_entity_poly.entity_id
_entity_poly.type
_entity_poly.pdbx_seq_one_letter_code
_entity_poly.pdbx_strand_id
1 'polypeptide(L)' 'MPERFDDVIEVQGGSRTPMFSDGGDSGSLVLDGDRYAVGLLFAGDDEATDLNPIAHVLDQLQARLVS' A
#
# COMPACT_ATOMS: atom_id res chain seq x y z
N MET A 1 -17.09 14.10 -12.57
CA MET A 1 -15.75 13.71 -13.04
C MET A 1 -15.39 12.46 -12.25
N PRO A 2 -15.07 11.30 -12.84
CA PRO A 2 -14.58 10.20 -12.03
C PRO A 2 -13.20 10.60 -11.50
N GLU A 3 -13.00 10.48 -10.20
CA GLU A 3 -11.66 10.64 -9.62
C GLU A 3 -10.80 9.49 -10.15
N ARG A 4 -9.73 9.84 -10.85
CA ARG A 4 -8.77 8.88 -11.39
C ARG A 4 -7.66 8.76 -10.37
N PHE A 5 -7.57 7.61 -9.71
CA PHE A 5 -6.47 7.30 -8.82
C PHE A 5 -5.23 6.95 -9.67
N ASP A 6 -4.51 7.98 -10.08
CA ASP A 6 -3.47 7.87 -11.12
C ASP A 6 -2.16 7.18 -10.67
N ASP A 7 -2.02 6.83 -9.40
CA ASP A 7 -0.81 6.21 -8.85
C ASP A 7 -1.15 5.38 -7.59
N VAL A 8 -2.01 4.37 -7.72
CA VAL A 8 -2.27 3.39 -6.64
C VAL A 8 -1.61 2.07 -6.98
N ILE A 9 -1.03 1.43 -5.96
CA ILE A 9 -0.55 0.05 -6.06
C ILE A 9 -1.65 -0.84 -5.49
N GLU A 10 -2.25 -1.66 -6.36
CA GLU A 10 -3.21 -2.69 -5.97
C GLU A 10 -2.47 -4.02 -5.72
N VAL A 11 -2.68 -4.61 -4.55
CA VAL A 11 -2.17 -5.93 -4.19
C VAL A 11 -3.34 -6.90 -4.22
N GLN A 12 -3.31 -7.82 -5.19
CA GLN A 12 -4.36 -8.82 -5.35
C GLN A 12 -4.09 -10.04 -4.48
N GLY A 13 -5.13 -10.51 -3.79
CA GLY A 13 -5.09 -11.80 -3.14
C GLY A 13 -5.03 -12.93 -4.15
N GLY A 14 -4.11 -13.88 -3.96
CA GLY A 14 -4.14 -15.12 -4.73
C GLY A 14 -5.35 -15.98 -4.36
N SER A 15 -5.92 -16.69 -5.34
CA SER A 15 -7.10 -17.59 -5.20
C SER A 15 -7.07 -18.64 -4.07
N ARG A 16 -5.93 -18.85 -3.39
CA ARG A 16 -5.73 -19.81 -2.30
C ARG A 16 -4.92 -19.25 -1.13
N THR A 17 -4.64 -17.96 -1.12
CA THR A 17 -3.93 -17.28 -0.05
C THR A 17 -4.91 -16.41 0.72
N PRO A 18 -4.74 -16.27 2.04
CA PRO A 18 -5.43 -15.23 2.80
C PRO A 18 -5.24 -13.85 2.16
N MET A 19 -6.17 -12.93 2.43
CA MET A 19 -6.00 -11.53 2.05
C MET A 19 -4.69 -10.98 2.60
N PHE A 20 -4.10 -10.04 1.86
CA PHE A 20 -2.82 -9.46 2.23
C PHE A 20 -2.93 -8.58 3.50
N SER A 21 -4.12 -8.03 3.76
CA SER A 21 -4.38 -7.16 4.91
C SER A 21 -5.75 -7.40 5.51
N ASP A 22 -5.89 -7.12 6.80
CA ASP A 22 -7.15 -7.08 7.53
C ASP A 22 -7.50 -5.64 7.97
N GLY A 23 -8.74 -5.47 8.44
CA GLY A 23 -9.17 -4.23 9.07
C GLY A 23 -8.31 -3.88 10.28
N GLY A 24 -7.63 -2.74 10.22
CA GLY A 24 -6.70 -2.28 11.26
C GLY A 24 -5.24 -2.21 10.80
N ASP A 25 -4.91 -2.80 9.65
CA ASP A 25 -3.56 -2.72 9.07
C ASP A 25 -3.31 -1.39 8.32
N SER A 26 -4.34 -0.53 8.21
CA SER A 26 -4.24 0.80 7.60
C SER A 26 -3.13 1.63 8.26
N GLY A 27 -2.30 2.26 7.43
CA GLY A 27 -1.12 3.01 7.86
C GLY A 27 0.14 2.15 7.99
N SER A 28 0.06 0.84 7.78
CA SER A 28 1.24 -0.03 7.74
C SER A 28 2.10 0.26 6.51
N LEU A 29 3.42 0.21 6.71
CA LEU A 29 4.40 0.28 5.63
C LEU A 29 4.53 -1.10 4.98
N VAL A 30 4.31 -1.17 3.68
CA VAL A 30 4.51 -2.39 2.89
C VAL A 30 5.92 -2.41 2.31
N LEU A 31 6.59 -3.56 2.46
CA LEU A 31 7.94 -3.83 1.98
C LEU A 31 7.93 -4.91 0.90
N ASP A 32 8.91 -4.88 0.01
CA ASP A 32 9.18 -6.00 -0.91
C ASP A 32 10.00 -7.11 -0.23
N GLY A 33 10.33 -8.17 -0.98
CA GLY A 33 11.11 -9.31 -0.49
C GLY A 33 12.53 -8.97 -0.04
N ASP A 34 13.08 -7.86 -0.52
CA ASP A 34 14.42 -7.37 -0.16
C ASP A 34 14.37 -6.29 0.95
N ARG A 35 13.18 -6.04 1.50
CA ARG A 35 12.87 -5.04 2.55
C ARG A 35 12.96 -3.58 2.08
N TYR A 36 12.80 -3.31 0.80
CA TYR A 36 12.58 -1.95 0.33
C TYR A 36 11.13 -1.54 0.53
N ALA A 37 10.92 -0.30 0.99
CA ALA A 37 9.58 0.23 1.13
C ALA A 37 8.94 0.45 -0.25
N VAL A 38 7.67 0.04 -0.38
CA VAL A 38 6.94 0.06 -1.65
C VAL A 38 5.71 0.95 -1.57
N GLY A 39 4.94 0.84 -0.48
CA GLY A 39 3.71 1.60 -0.33
C GLY A 39 3.23 1.73 1.11
N LEU A 40 2.28 2.63 1.31
CA LEU A 40 1.55 2.85 2.55
C LEU A 40 0.11 2.36 2.38
N LEU A 41 -0.28 1.37 3.17
CA LEU A 41 -1.63 0.78 3.10
C LEU A 41 -2.68 1.79 3.53
N PHE A 42 -3.71 2.02 2.70
CA PHE A 42 -4.81 2.92 3.06
C PHE A 42 -6.20 2.29 2.93
N ALA A 43 -6.36 1.26 2.10
CA ALA A 43 -7.60 0.51 1.98
C ALA A 43 -7.35 -0.98 1.71
N GLY A 44 -8.32 -1.81 2.04
CA GLY A 44 -8.34 -3.21 1.70
C GLY A 44 -9.74 -3.80 1.89
N ASP A 45 -10.10 -4.74 1.03
CA ASP A 45 -11.35 -5.47 1.06
C ASP A 45 -11.12 -6.97 0.79
N ASP A 46 -12.20 -7.71 0.50
CA ASP A 46 -12.16 -9.15 0.26
C ASP A 46 -11.48 -9.54 -1.07
N GLU A 47 -11.16 -8.57 -1.93
CA GLU A 47 -10.58 -8.79 -3.27
C GLU A 47 -9.16 -8.22 -3.40
N ALA A 48 -8.89 -7.05 -2.82
CA ALA A 48 -7.60 -6.37 -2.96
C ALA A 48 -7.21 -5.49 -1.77
N THR A 49 -5.91 -5.16 -1.70
CA THR A 49 -5.35 -4.13 -0.81
C THR A 49 -4.77 -2.99 -1.63
N ASP A 50 -5.14 -1.75 -1.32
CA ASP A 50 -4.67 -0.55 -2.00
C ASP A 50 -3.63 0.20 -1.18
N LEU A 51 -2.54 0.58 -1.87
CA LEU A 51 -1.41 1.29 -1.28
C LEU A 51 -1.12 2.59 -2.02
N ASN A 52 -0.73 3.62 -1.27
CA ASN A 52 -0.09 4.81 -1.83
C ASN A 52 1.41 4.51 -2.05
N PRO A 53 1.98 4.77 -3.24
CA PRO A 53 3.42 4.61 -3.49
C PRO A 53 4.25 5.38 -2.46
N ILE A 54 5.21 4.69 -1.81
CA ILE A 54 5.92 5.28 -0.67
C ILE A 54 6.72 6.53 -1.07
N ALA A 55 7.25 6.57 -2.31
CA ALA A 55 7.97 7.72 -2.82
C ALA A 55 7.09 8.99 -2.84
N HIS A 56 5.82 8.86 -3.24
CA HIS A 56 4.88 9.97 -3.25
C HIS A 56 4.53 10.42 -1.83
N VAL A 57 4.27 9.48 -0.92
CA VAL A 57 3.99 9.77 0.49
C VAL A 57 5.14 10.54 1.14
N LEU A 58 6.38 10.08 0.95
CA LEU A 58 7.56 10.72 1.55
C LEU A 58 7.80 12.13 0.99
N ASP A 59 7.62 12.33 -0.31
CA ASP A 59 7.74 13.63 -0.98
C ASP A 59 6.71 14.63 -0.42
N GLN A 60 5.44 14.24 -0.39
CA GLN A 60 4.34 15.09 0.09
C GLN A 60 4.47 15.42 1.57
N LEU A 61 4.95 14.48 2.39
CA LEU A 61 5.13 14.69 3.83
C LEU A 61 6.50 15.27 4.20
N GLN A 62 7.39 15.52 3.23
CA GLN A 62 8.77 15.97 3.47
C GLN A 62 9.51 15.05 4.48
N ALA A 63 9.27 13.75 4.39
CA ALA A 63 9.73 12.75 5.33
C ALA A 63 10.85 11.89 4.76
N ARG A 64 11.57 11.19 5.64
CA ARG A 64 12.56 10.17 5.26
C ARG A 64 12.36 8.90 6.05
N LEU A 65 12.66 7.78 5.44
CA LEU A 65 12.75 6.50 6.16
C LEU A 65 13.93 6.54 7.14
N VAL A 66 13.73 5.90 8.28
CA VAL A 66 14.76 5.69 9.31
C VAL A 66 14.97 4.18 9.45
N SER A 67 16.23 3.76 9.52
CA SER A 67 16.67 2.36 9.61
C SER A 67 17.49 2.13 10.86
#